data_AF-A0AAE5XBN4-F1
#
_entry.id   AF-A0AAE5XBN4-F1
#
_cell.length_a   1.000
_cell.length_b   1.000
_cell.length_c   1.000
_cell.angle_alpha   90.00
_cell.angle_beta   90.00
_cell.angle_gamma   90.00
#
_symmetry.space_group_name_H-M   'P 1'
#
loop_
_entity.id
_entity.type
_entity.pdbx_description
1 polymer ?
#
loop_
_entity_poly.entity_id
_entity_poly.type
_entity_poly.pdbx_seq_one_letter_code
_entity_poly.pdbx_strand_id
1 'polypeptide(L)' 'MKNRGTLLAEKDEIKADLIFNEIRLEIGGANKNPKLADFAIRDDIDLPVRNCIPMWVLGMGW' A
#
# COMPACT_ATOMS: atom_id res chain seq x y z
N MET A 1 -15.16 12.97 -12.76
CA MET A 1 -14.33 12.18 -11.82
C MET A 1 -14.84 12.45 -10.41
N LYS A 2 -15.40 11.44 -9.73
CA LYS A 2 -15.80 11.57 -8.31
C LYS A 2 -14.52 11.54 -7.47
N ASN A 3 -14.33 12.52 -6.58
CA ASN A 3 -13.26 12.49 -5.58
C ASN A 3 -13.44 11.24 -4.72
N ARG A 4 -12.50 10.29 -4.81
CA ARG A 4 -12.54 9.01 -4.08
C ARG A 4 -11.94 9.11 -2.66
N GLY A 5 -11.23 10.19 -2.36
CA GLY A 5 -10.59 10.42 -1.06
C GLY A 5 -9.41 11.38 -1.16
N THR A 6 -8.78 11.64 -0.01
CA THR A 6 -7.55 12.45 0.11
C THR A 6 -6.34 11.52 0.20
N LEU A 7 -5.39 11.70 -0.71
CA LEU A 7 -4.10 11.01 -0.69
C LEU A 7 -3.01 11.97 -0.20
N LEU A 8 -2.28 11.59 0.83
CA LEU A 8 -1.17 12.33 1.42
C LEU A 8 0.08 11.45 1.45
N ALA A 9 1.26 12.06 1.41
CA ALA A 9 2.50 11.37 1.73
C ALA A 9 2.68 11.30 3.25
N GLU A 10 3.06 10.13 3.78
CA GLU A 10 3.44 9.99 5.19
C GLU A 10 4.82 10.63 5.40
N LYS A 11 4.98 11.43 6.45
CA LYS A 11 6.26 12.10 6.76
C LYS A 11 7.23 11.14 7.44
N ASP A 12 6.72 10.13 8.11
CA ASP A 12 7.49 9.11 8.81
C ASP A 12 7.65 7.86 7.93
N GLU A 13 8.80 7.73 7.28
CA GLU A 13 9.11 6.61 6.38
C GLU A 13 9.06 5.24 7.06
N ILE A 14 9.07 5.16 8.39
CA ILE A 14 8.99 3.89 9.13
C ILE A 14 7.52 3.45 9.26
N LYS A 15 6.56 4.37 9.14
CA LYS A 15 5.13 4.08 9.31
C LYS A 15 4.44 3.69 8.01
N ALA A 16 4.64 4.44 6.95
CA ALA A 16 4.01 4.21 5.64
C ALA A 16 4.71 5.04 4.56
N ASP A 17 4.34 4.81 3.30
CA ASP A 17 4.72 5.71 2.20
C ASP A 17 3.59 6.71 1.91
N LEU A 18 2.34 6.25 2.02
CA LEU A 18 1.14 7.02 1.69
C LEU A 18 0.08 6.88 2.78
N ILE A 19 -0.77 7.90 2.89
CA ILE A 19 -1.97 7.90 3.72
C ILE A 19 -3.15 8.22 2.81
N PHE A 20 -4.10 7.30 2.69
CA PHE A 20 -5.34 7.50 1.95
C PHE A 20 -6.53 7.45 2.90
N ASN A 21 -7.23 8.57 3.10
CA ASN A 21 -8.35 8.66 4.06
C ASN A 21 -8.01 8.03 5.44
N GLU A 22 -6.87 8.40 6.03
CA GLU A 22 -6.34 7.87 7.30
C GLU A 22 -5.81 6.41 7.26
N ILE A 23 -5.99 5.70 6.14
CA ILE A 23 -5.41 4.36 5.92
C ILE A 23 -3.96 4.50 5.52
N ARG A 24 -3.06 3.84 6.23
CA ARG A 24 -1.63 3.81 5.91
C ARG A 24 -1.34 2.75 4.85
N LEU A 25 -0.69 3.18 3.77
CA LEU A 25 -0.30 2.37 2.63
C LEU A 25 1.23 2.35 2.50
N GLU A 26 1.79 1.17 2.46
CA GLU A 26 3.19 0.94 2.08
C GLU A 26 3.24 0.46 0.63
N ILE A 27 4.20 0.93 -0.17
CA ILE A 27 4.42 0.44 -1.53
C ILE A 27 5.88 -0.03 -1.65
N GLY A 28 6.08 -1.32 -1.95
CA GLY A 28 7.42 -1.82 -2.25
C GLY A 28 7.51 -3.34 -2.34
N GLY A 29 8.67 -3.82 -2.78
CA GLY A 29 8.92 -5.26 -2.98
C GLY A 29 9.55 -5.97 -1.77
N ALA A 30 9.95 -7.22 -1.99
CA ALA A 30 10.47 -8.17 -1.00
C ALA A 30 11.53 -7.63 -0.03
N ASN A 31 12.36 -6.69 -0.49
CA ASN A 31 13.50 -6.20 0.27
C ASN A 31 13.19 -5.03 1.23
N LYS A 32 11.94 -4.54 1.28
CA LYS A 32 11.57 -3.51 2.27
C LYS A 32 11.19 -4.14 3.61
N ASN A 33 11.77 -3.60 4.68
CA ASN A 33 11.42 -3.96 6.05
C ASN A 33 9.93 -3.69 6.29
N PRO A 34 9.22 -4.59 6.99
CA PRO A 34 7.79 -4.40 7.28
C PRO A 34 7.58 -3.11 8.06
N LYS A 35 6.85 -2.16 7.48
CA LYS A 35 6.45 -0.92 8.17
C LYS A 35 5.21 -1.18 9.02
N LEU A 36 4.85 -0.21 9.85
CA LEU A 36 3.62 -0.21 10.65
C LEU A 36 2.37 0.16 9.82
N ALA A 37 2.38 -0.10 8.50
CA ALA A 37 1.31 0.27 7.59
C ALA A 37 0.13 -0.70 7.72
N ASP A 38 -1.09 -0.18 7.53
CA ASP A 38 -2.32 -0.97 7.58
C ASP A 38 -2.40 -1.92 6.39
N PHE A 39 -1.96 -1.46 5.21
CA PHE A 39 -1.84 -2.27 3.99
C PHE A 39 -0.48 -2.07 3.34
N ALA A 40 0.05 -3.15 2.76
CA ALA A 40 1.28 -3.12 1.98
C ALA A 40 1.01 -3.61 0.56
N ILE A 41 1.23 -2.75 -0.43
CA ILE A 41 1.18 -3.11 -1.83
C ILE A 41 2.56 -3.64 -2.19
N ARG A 42 2.63 -4.92 -2.59
CA ARG A 42 3.90 -5.55 -2.94
C ARG A 42 3.90 -6.19 -4.32
N ASP A 43 5.04 -6.10 -4.98
CA ASP A 43 5.29 -6.70 -6.30
C ASP A 43 5.73 -8.15 -6.23
N ASP A 44 6.20 -8.61 -5.07
CA ASP A 44 6.83 -9.92 -4.88
C ASP A 44 5.84 -11.03 -4.52
N ILE A 45 4.59 -10.68 -4.25
CA ILE A 45 3.55 -11.64 -3.87
C ILE A 45 2.60 -11.89 -5.03
N ASP A 46 2.31 -13.17 -5.28
CA ASP A 46 1.35 -13.56 -6.31
C ASP A 46 -0.08 -13.60 -5.78
N LEU A 47 -0.26 -13.73 -4.46
CA LEU A 47 -1.56 -13.83 -3.80
C LEU A 47 -1.68 -12.80 -2.69
N PRO A 48 -2.88 -12.23 -2.46
CA PRO A 48 -3.12 -11.39 -1.29
C PRO A 48 -2.98 -12.20 -0.01
N VAL A 49 -2.10 -11.75 0.88
CA VAL A 49 -1.85 -12.40 2.17
C VAL A 49 -2.05 -11.37 3.28
N ARG A 50 -3.03 -11.62 4.15
CA ARG A 50 -3.41 -10.73 5.27
C ARG A 50 -3.71 -9.31 4.80
N ASN A 51 -2.76 -8.40 5.03
CA ASN A 51 -2.79 -6.99 4.70
C ASN A 51 -1.87 -6.61 3.54
N CYS A 52 -1.27 -7.61 2.88
CA CYS A 52 -0.45 -7.40 1.69
C CYS A 52 -1.26 -7.64 0.42
N ILE A 53 -1.24 -6.67 -0.49
CA ILE A 53 -1.97 -6.68 -1.75
C ILE A 53 -0.94 -6.76 -2.89
N PRO A 54 -1.03 -7.74 -3.79
CA PRO A 54 -0.18 -7.79 -4.97
C PRO A 54 -0.40 -6.55 -5.85
N MET A 55 0.66 -5.94 -6.37
CA MET A 55 0.52 -4.75 -7.22
C MET A 55 -0.30 -5.02 -8.49
N TRP A 56 -0.20 -6.24 -9.04
CA TRP A 56 -0.96 -6.64 -10.22
C TRP A 56 -2.48 -6.56 -10.00
N VAL A 57 -2.97 -6.72 -8.76
CA VAL A 57 -4.40 -6.61 -8.43
C VAL A 57 -4.91 -5.19 -8.71
N LEU A 58 -4.07 -4.17 -8.54
CA LEU A 58 -4.45 -2.78 -8.78
C LEU A 58 -4.63 -2.46 -10.28
N GLY A 59 -3.94 -3.19 -11.16
CA GLY A 59 -3.98 -2.97 -12.61
C GLY A 59 -4.84 -3.97 -13.38
N MET A 60 -4.98 -5.20 -12.89
CA MET A 60 -5.61 -6.31 -13.61
C MET A 60 -6.87 -6.85 -12.90
N GLY A 61 -7.18 -6.38 -11.70
CA GLY A 61 -8.34 -6.81 -10.91
C GLY A 61 -9.64 -6.03 -11.19
N TRP A 62 -9.67 -5.15 -12.20
CA TRP A 62 -10.82 -4.31 -12.56
C TRP A 62 -11.57 -4.83 -13.78
#